data_AF-A0A813WFM1-F1
#
_entry.id   AF-A0A813WFM1-F1
#
_cell.length_a   1.000
_cell.length_b   1.000
_cell.length_c   1.000
_cell.angle_alpha   90.00
_cell.angle_beta   90.00
_cell.angle_gamma   90.00
#
_symmetry.space_group_name_H-M   'P 1'
#
loop_
_entity.id
_entity.type
_entity.pdbx_description
1 polymer ?
#
loop_
_entity_poly.entity_id
_entity_poly.type
_entity_poly.pdbx_seq_one_letter_code
_entity_poly.pdbx_strand_id
1 'polypeptide(L)'
;MAHTCNKEIEFLVGLITAGSRLDLRAFDEEREFIFKENVCPRSDKSIYLKQGYTEMNIDIVFKSTGETLESLNYTREAYRTTVFDESHLDVHIKDIHGSDVSLPYITEEKLCLDGIKNLLSSYKIGATIEVNLINNDGNVFDVFFKGLNILFSSLMIPNIKNLKEDIEISYSTPMTRAYAIINDTIIYDPTLLEEVASNAILHVITSNAAIHTIVEGRPIKFDKICEVFQLLA
;
A
#
# COMPACT_ATOMS: atom_id res chain seq x y z
N MET A 1 -14.39 5.27 14.84
CA MET A 1 -14.69 6.46 14.02
C MET A 1 -14.90 7.65 14.93
N ALA A 2 -13.94 8.59 14.97
CA ALA A 2 -14.16 9.87 15.62
C ALA A 2 -15.28 10.60 14.87
N HIS A 3 -16.25 11.14 15.61
CA HIS A 3 -17.35 11.90 15.02
C HIS A 3 -16.85 13.31 14.76
N THR A 4 -16.18 13.53 13.63
CA THR A 4 -15.69 14.85 13.24
C THR A 4 -16.87 15.80 13.15
N CYS A 5 -16.81 16.91 13.89
CA CYS A 5 -17.89 17.90 13.86
C CYS A 5 -17.79 18.73 12.57
N ASN A 6 -18.93 19.06 11.94
CA ASN A 6 -18.94 19.93 10.74
C ASN A 6 -18.17 21.23 10.94
N LYS A 7 -18.12 21.79 12.16
CA LYS A 7 -17.35 22.99 12.48
C LYS A 7 -15.84 22.80 12.33
N GLU A 8 -15.31 21.61 12.65
CA GLU A 8 -13.89 21.29 12.51
C GLU A 8 -13.51 21.22 11.02
N ILE A 9 -14.38 20.60 10.21
CA ILE A 9 -14.21 20.55 8.75
C ILE A 9 -14.28 21.95 8.15
N GLU A 10 -15.29 22.76 8.51
CA GLU A 10 -15.41 24.15 8.05
C GLU A 10 -14.18 24.99 8.41
N PHE A 11 -13.66 24.82 9.63
CA PHE A 11 -12.45 25.49 10.07
C PHE A 11 -11.22 25.08 9.25
N LEU A 12 -11.02 23.77 9.04
CA LEU A 12 -9.90 23.26 8.24
C LEU A 12 -9.97 23.77 6.80
N VAL A 13 -11.15 23.72 6.17
CA VAL A 13 -11.35 24.24 4.81
C VAL A 13 -11.03 25.74 4.75
N GLY A 14 -11.42 26.50 5.78
CA GLY A 14 -11.07 27.91 5.91
C GLY A 14 -9.56 28.16 5.98
N LEU A 15 -8.83 27.37 6.79
CA LEU A 15 -7.37 27.45 6.90
C LEU A 15 -6.68 27.14 5.57
N ILE A 16 -7.10 26.08 4.90
CA ILE A 16 -6.51 25.65 3.63
C ILE A 16 -6.76 26.69 2.53
N THR A 17 -7.97 27.26 2.49
CA THR A 17 -8.29 28.35 1.57
C THR A 17 -7.46 29.61 1.86
N ALA A 18 -7.09 29.83 3.13
CA ALA A 18 -6.18 30.90 3.54
C ALA A 18 -4.69 30.59 3.30
N GLY A 19 -4.34 29.42 2.76
CA GLY A 19 -2.97 29.06 2.42
C GLY A 19 -2.19 28.40 3.55
N SER A 20 -2.86 27.71 4.49
CA SER A 20 -2.17 27.04 5.62
C SER A 20 -2.79 25.69 5.96
N ARG A 21 -1.94 24.75 6.36
CA ARG A 21 -2.34 23.44 6.92
C ARG A 21 -2.43 23.50 8.44
N LEU A 22 -3.14 22.54 9.03
CA LEU A 22 -3.28 22.44 10.49
C LEU A 22 -1.93 22.16 11.19
N ASP A 23 -1.08 21.36 10.55
CA ASP A 23 0.25 20.99 11.02
C ASP A 23 1.37 21.93 10.52
N LEU A 24 0.99 23.04 9.89
CA LEU A 24 1.88 24.10 9.38
C LEU A 24 2.83 23.69 8.24
N ARG A 25 2.69 22.48 7.69
CA ARG A 25 3.44 22.06 6.50
C ARG A 25 3.03 22.85 5.27
N ALA A 26 3.92 22.92 4.28
CA ALA A 26 3.56 23.36 2.95
C ALA A 26 2.58 22.38 2.28
N PHE A 27 1.90 22.84 1.23
CA PHE A 27 0.92 22.01 0.50
C PHE A 27 1.57 20.90 -0.33
N ASP A 28 2.85 21.01 -0.65
CA ASP A 28 3.66 20.04 -1.39
C ASP A 28 4.61 19.24 -0.48
N GLU A 29 4.49 19.40 0.83
CA GLU A 29 5.39 18.78 1.81
C GLU A 29 4.81 17.48 2.40
N GLU A 30 5.64 16.45 2.44
CA GLU A 30 5.32 15.14 3.02
C GLU A 30 5.64 15.07 4.52
N ARG A 31 4.89 14.25 5.28
CA ARG A 31 5.22 13.91 6.67
C ARG A 31 6.51 13.12 6.76
N GLU A 32 7.16 13.21 7.92
CA GLU A 32 8.29 12.34 8.25
C GLU A 32 7.89 10.86 8.09
N PHE A 33 8.71 10.12 7.34
CA PHE A 33 8.55 8.69 7.09
C PHE A 33 9.68 7.92 7.75
N ILE A 34 9.32 7.00 8.64
CA ILE A 34 10.25 6.10 9.31
C ILE A 34 9.81 4.65 9.09
N PHE A 35 10.77 3.73 9.05
CA PHE A 35 10.49 2.31 8.97
C PHE A 35 11.48 1.48 9.78
N LYS A 36 11.06 0.25 10.09
CA LYS A 36 11.88 -0.75 10.75
C LYS A 36 11.56 -2.12 10.19
N GLU A 37 12.55 -2.83 9.66
CA GLU A 37 12.38 -4.20 9.14
C GLU A 37 12.46 -5.26 10.25
N ASN A 38 11.94 -6.46 9.95
CA ASN A 38 11.99 -7.68 10.75
C ASN A 38 11.39 -7.52 12.16
N VAL A 39 10.20 -6.93 12.21
CA VAL A 39 9.48 -6.63 13.46
C VAL A 39 8.69 -7.83 13.97
N CYS A 40 8.24 -8.70 13.06
CA CYS A 40 7.51 -9.92 13.36
C CYS A 40 8.41 -11.16 13.16
N PRO A 41 8.75 -11.92 14.23
CA PRO A 41 9.56 -13.14 14.09
C PRO A 41 8.87 -14.32 13.39
N ARG A 42 7.56 -14.22 13.14
CA ARG A 42 6.75 -15.29 12.54
C ARG A 42 6.57 -15.13 11.02
N SER A 43 6.85 -13.94 10.49
CA SER A 43 6.82 -13.66 9.06
C SER A 43 8.17 -13.98 8.42
N ASP A 44 8.19 -14.32 7.13
CA ASP A 44 9.44 -14.43 6.36
C ASP A 44 10.09 -13.07 6.16
N LYS A 45 9.27 -12.03 5.95
CA LYS A 45 9.71 -10.64 5.99
C LYS A 45 8.63 -9.76 6.60
N SER A 46 9.01 -8.80 7.42
CA SER A 46 8.07 -7.84 8.01
C SER A 46 8.66 -6.44 8.07
N ILE A 47 7.78 -5.45 8.09
CA ILE A 47 8.17 -4.05 8.23
C ILE A 47 7.12 -3.31 9.07
N TYR A 48 7.59 -2.50 10.00
CA TYR A 48 6.81 -1.44 10.63
C TYR A 48 7.07 -0.14 9.88
N LEU A 49 6.00 0.60 9.63
CA LEU A 49 5.98 1.84 8.87
C LEU A 49 5.26 2.91 9.67
N LYS A 50 5.79 4.13 9.66
CA LYS A 50 5.13 5.29 10.22
C LYS A 50 5.35 6.52 9.34
N GLN A 51 4.26 7.16 8.93
CA GLN A 51 4.23 8.41 8.18
C GLN A 51 3.41 9.44 8.96
N GLY A 52 4.10 10.37 9.62
CA GLY A 52 3.49 11.23 10.65
C GLY A 52 2.83 10.38 11.74
N TYR A 53 1.49 10.40 11.82
CA TYR A 53 0.74 9.57 12.77
C TYR A 53 0.13 8.32 12.15
N THR A 54 0.19 8.12 10.83
CA THR A 54 -0.26 6.85 10.22
C THR A 54 0.77 5.77 10.50
N GLU A 55 0.35 4.67 11.09
CA GLU A 55 1.21 3.56 11.52
C GLU A 55 0.66 2.23 11.00
N MET A 56 1.51 1.39 10.42
CA MET A 56 1.11 0.05 9.99
C MET A 56 2.27 -0.96 10.05
N ASN A 57 1.93 -2.23 10.20
CA ASN A 57 2.82 -3.34 9.91
C ASN A 57 2.41 -4.01 8.60
N ILE A 58 3.40 -4.42 7.82
CA ILE A 58 3.19 -5.30 6.67
C ILE A 58 4.07 -6.54 6.87
N ASP A 59 3.42 -7.70 6.86
CA ASP A 59 4.04 -9.00 7.06
C ASP A 59 3.87 -9.84 5.77
N ILE A 60 4.93 -10.49 5.31
CA ILE A 60 4.93 -11.41 4.18
C ILE A 60 5.21 -12.81 4.70
N VAL A 61 4.34 -13.76 4.33
CA VAL A 61 4.51 -15.19 4.58
C VAL A 61 4.47 -15.95 3.26
N PHE A 62 5.55 -16.64 2.92
CA PHE A 62 5.61 -17.48 1.74
C PHE A 62 4.87 -18.80 1.96
N LYS A 63 4.24 -19.26 0.88
CA LYS A 63 3.48 -20.50 0.84
C LYS A 63 3.99 -21.35 -0.32
N SER A 64 4.16 -22.63 -0.07
CA SER A 64 4.41 -23.60 -1.14
C SER A 64 3.17 -23.74 -2.02
N THR A 65 3.37 -23.82 -3.33
CA THR A 65 2.32 -24.08 -4.31
C THR A 65 2.28 -25.57 -4.66
N GLY A 66 1.21 -26.03 -5.31
CA GLY A 66 1.15 -27.38 -5.89
C GLY A 66 2.36 -27.65 -6.80
N GLU A 67 2.73 -26.68 -7.63
CA GLU A 67 3.91 -26.78 -8.49
C GLU A 67 5.23 -26.88 -7.71
N THR A 68 5.35 -26.17 -6.56
CA THR A 68 6.50 -26.33 -5.66
C THR A 68 6.60 -27.78 -5.21
N LEU A 69 5.50 -28.34 -4.70
CA LEU A 69 5.47 -29.70 -4.15
C LEU A 69 5.71 -30.77 -5.22
N GLU A 70 5.14 -30.59 -6.41
CA GLU A 70 5.38 -31.47 -7.56
C GLU A 70 6.86 -31.45 -7.99
N SER A 71 7.49 -30.26 -8.02
CA SER A 71 8.92 -30.15 -8.35
C SER A 71 9.85 -30.81 -7.32
N LEU A 72 9.34 -31.03 -6.11
CA LEU A 72 10.03 -31.69 -5.00
C LEU A 72 9.71 -33.20 -4.89
N ASN A 73 9.00 -33.77 -5.88
CA ASN A 73 8.55 -35.17 -5.92
C ASN A 73 7.62 -35.58 -4.75
N TYR A 74 6.89 -34.64 -4.14
CA TYR A 74 5.84 -34.99 -3.19
C TYR A 74 4.57 -35.46 -3.93
N THR A 75 3.97 -36.57 -3.50
CA THR A 75 2.71 -37.08 -4.07
C THR A 75 1.51 -36.24 -3.60
N ARG A 76 0.61 -35.88 -4.52
CA ARG A 76 -0.63 -35.12 -4.24
C ARG A 76 -1.49 -35.72 -3.12
N GLU A 77 -1.43 -37.03 -2.90
CA GLU A 77 -2.17 -37.72 -1.83
C GLU A 77 -1.70 -37.38 -0.42
N ALA A 78 -0.49 -36.84 -0.25
CA ALA A 78 0.10 -36.51 1.05
C ALA A 78 -0.37 -35.17 1.64
N TYR A 79 -1.01 -34.29 0.87
CA TYR A 79 -1.37 -32.93 1.30
C TYR A 79 -2.81 -32.58 0.93
N ARG A 80 -3.76 -33.02 1.76
CA ARG A 80 -5.20 -32.87 1.49
C ARG A 80 -5.86 -31.61 2.06
N THR A 81 -5.12 -30.63 2.60
CA THR A 81 -5.78 -29.55 3.38
C THR A 81 -5.39 -28.09 3.16
N THR A 82 -4.28 -27.72 2.52
CA THR A 82 -3.92 -26.28 2.38
C THR A 82 -2.96 -25.96 1.22
N VAL A 83 -3.01 -26.71 0.12
CA VAL A 83 -2.14 -26.44 -1.04
C VAL A 83 -2.99 -25.77 -2.11
N PHE A 84 -2.58 -24.56 -2.50
CA PHE A 84 -3.17 -23.89 -3.65
C PHE A 84 -2.58 -24.50 -4.93
N ASP A 85 -3.44 -24.82 -5.89
CA ASP A 85 -3.04 -25.42 -7.18
C ASP A 85 -2.11 -24.50 -7.98
N GLU A 86 -2.18 -23.17 -7.77
CA GLU A 86 -1.37 -22.16 -8.46
C GLU A 86 -0.69 -21.18 -7.49
N SER A 87 0.29 -20.43 -8.00
CA SER A 87 0.88 -19.28 -7.30
C SER A 87 -0.20 -18.23 -7.04
N HIS A 88 -0.50 -18.03 -5.76
CA HIS A 88 -1.50 -17.10 -5.28
C HIS A 88 -0.80 -16.02 -4.46
N LEU A 89 -1.31 -14.80 -4.57
CA LEU A 89 -0.95 -13.68 -3.73
C LEU A 89 -2.24 -13.26 -3.00
N ASP A 90 -2.31 -13.56 -1.71
CA ASP A 90 -3.43 -13.14 -0.86
C ASP A 90 -3.02 -11.89 -0.09
N VAL A 91 -3.84 -10.84 -0.15
CA VAL A 91 -3.63 -9.62 0.65
C VAL A 91 -4.75 -9.51 1.66
N HIS A 92 -4.40 -9.50 2.95
CA HIS A 92 -5.35 -9.33 4.06
C HIS A 92 -5.06 -8.02 4.77
N ILE A 93 -6.07 -7.16 4.89
CA ILE A 93 -5.94 -5.85 5.53
C ILE A 93 -6.82 -5.81 6.77
N LYS A 94 -6.20 -5.65 7.93
CA LYS A 94 -6.85 -5.62 9.24
C LYS A 94 -6.52 -4.30 9.94
N ASP A 95 -7.52 -3.66 10.55
CA ASP A 95 -7.30 -2.58 11.52
C ASP A 95 -7.16 -3.16 12.95
N ILE A 96 -6.62 -2.39 13.90
CA ILE A 96 -6.47 -2.78 15.31
C ILE A 96 -7.78 -3.22 15.98
N HIS A 97 -8.92 -2.77 15.45
CA HIS A 97 -10.24 -3.18 15.92
C HIS A 97 -10.73 -4.50 15.30
N GLY A 98 -9.93 -5.15 14.46
CA GLY A 98 -10.25 -6.42 13.80
C GLY A 98 -11.33 -6.31 12.73
N SER A 99 -11.76 -5.08 12.39
CA SER A 99 -12.62 -4.83 11.24
C SER A 99 -11.79 -4.87 9.97
N ASP A 100 -12.30 -5.57 8.95
CA ASP A 100 -11.81 -5.45 7.58
C ASP A 100 -11.95 -4.00 7.17
N VAL A 101 -10.81 -3.30 7.04
CA VAL A 101 -10.80 -2.01 6.37
C VAL A 101 -10.78 -2.34 4.90
N SER A 102 -11.90 -2.11 4.24
CA SER A 102 -11.89 -2.02 2.79
C SER A 102 -11.00 -0.83 2.45
N LEU A 103 -9.77 -1.09 2.03
CA LEU A 103 -9.05 -0.23 1.10
C LEU A 103 -9.44 -0.75 -0.28
N PRO A 104 -10.63 -0.38 -0.82
CA PRO A 104 -11.15 -0.98 -2.06
C PRO A 104 -10.13 -0.92 -3.20
N TYR A 105 -9.23 0.06 -3.14
CA TYR A 105 -8.18 0.33 -4.11
C TYR A 105 -6.99 -0.64 -4.09
N ILE A 106 -6.63 -1.23 -2.95
CA ILE A 106 -5.52 -2.21 -2.89
C ILE A 106 -5.94 -3.54 -3.52
N THR A 107 -7.23 -3.89 -3.41
CA THR A 107 -7.77 -5.14 -3.94
C THR A 107 -8.28 -5.04 -5.38
N GLU A 108 -8.74 -3.86 -5.82
CA GLU A 108 -9.30 -3.69 -7.17
C GLU A 108 -8.24 -3.32 -8.22
N GLU A 109 -7.14 -2.65 -7.85
CA GLU A 109 -6.04 -2.42 -8.77
C GLU A 109 -5.08 -3.61 -8.85
N LYS A 110 -5.41 -4.47 -9.81
CA LYS A 110 -4.56 -5.56 -10.29
C LYS A 110 -3.14 -5.12 -10.66
N LEU A 111 -2.93 -3.87 -11.07
CA LEU A 111 -1.72 -3.48 -11.79
C LEU A 111 -0.41 -3.70 -10.99
N CYS A 112 -0.41 -3.38 -9.69
CA CYS A 112 0.78 -3.54 -8.85
C CYS A 112 0.91 -4.96 -8.31
N LEU A 113 -0.20 -5.54 -7.86
CA LEU A 113 -0.22 -6.89 -7.30
C LEU A 113 0.02 -7.97 -8.36
N ASP A 114 -0.37 -7.74 -9.61
CA ASP A 114 -0.06 -8.63 -10.74
C ASP A 114 1.45 -8.70 -10.99
N GLY A 115 2.16 -7.59 -10.85
CA GLY A 115 3.62 -7.56 -10.97
C GLY A 115 4.31 -8.43 -9.91
N ILE A 116 3.91 -8.27 -8.65
CA ILE A 116 4.38 -9.11 -7.54
C ILE A 116 3.97 -10.57 -7.74
N LYS A 117 2.72 -10.82 -8.14
CA LYS A 117 2.21 -12.17 -8.41
C LYS A 117 3.04 -12.83 -9.50
N ASN A 118 3.25 -12.17 -10.64
CA ASN A 118 4.04 -12.68 -11.76
C ASN A 118 5.49 -12.98 -11.34
N LEU A 119 6.08 -12.12 -10.51
CA LEU A 119 7.39 -12.37 -9.92
C LEU A 119 7.38 -13.68 -9.12
N LEU A 120 6.50 -13.80 -8.13
CA LEU A 120 6.39 -14.99 -7.27
C LEU A 120 6.05 -16.26 -8.08
N SER A 121 5.19 -16.16 -9.10
CA SER A 121 4.87 -17.21 -10.05
C SER A 121 6.10 -17.71 -10.82
N SER A 122 7.01 -16.80 -11.22
CA SER A 122 8.25 -17.19 -11.91
C SER A 122 9.17 -18.06 -11.04
N TYR A 123 9.04 -17.91 -9.73
CA TYR A 123 9.69 -18.74 -8.72
C TYR A 123 8.80 -19.86 -8.19
N LYS A 124 7.57 -20.02 -8.69
CA LYS A 124 6.56 -20.99 -8.24
C LYS A 124 6.26 -20.91 -6.74
N ILE A 125 6.33 -19.71 -6.16
CA ILE A 125 6.05 -19.46 -4.75
C ILE A 125 4.70 -18.73 -4.66
N GLY A 126 3.92 -19.04 -3.64
CA GLY A 126 2.77 -18.23 -3.22
C GLY A 126 3.17 -17.33 -2.06
N ALA A 127 2.41 -16.27 -1.81
CA ALA A 127 2.63 -15.44 -0.64
C ALA A 127 1.31 -14.92 -0.07
N THR A 128 1.33 -14.66 1.23
CA THR A 128 0.29 -13.90 1.91
C THR A 128 0.92 -12.63 2.47
N ILE A 129 0.34 -11.49 2.11
CA ILE A 129 0.69 -10.18 2.64
C ILE A 129 -0.39 -9.82 3.67
N GLU A 130 -0.01 -9.75 4.94
CA GLU A 130 -0.87 -9.27 6.01
C GLU A 130 -0.52 -7.82 6.33
N VAL A 131 -1.50 -6.92 6.19
CA VAL A 131 -1.38 -5.51 6.52
C VAL A 131 -2.17 -5.26 7.80
N ASN A 132 -1.48 -4.81 8.84
CA ASN A 132 -2.07 -4.46 10.12
C ASN A 132 -1.96 -2.94 10.30
N LEU A 133 -3.05 -2.20 10.08
CA LEU A 133 -3.12 -0.76 10.31
C LEU A 133 -3.21 -0.51 11.82
N ILE A 134 -2.17 0.09 12.39
CA ILE A 134 -2.03 0.35 13.83
C ILE A 134 -2.72 1.66 14.20
N ASN A 135 -2.49 2.70 13.39
CA ASN A 135 -3.15 3.98 13.52
C ASN A 135 -3.41 4.57 12.13
N ASN A 136 -4.59 5.13 11.93
CA ASN A 136 -4.97 5.78 10.68
C ASN A 136 -5.05 7.29 10.86
N ASP A 137 -4.07 8.00 10.31
CA ASP A 137 -4.06 9.47 10.19
C ASP A 137 -4.01 9.90 8.70
N GLY A 138 -4.55 9.09 7.79
CA GLY A 138 -4.62 9.38 6.37
C GLY A 138 -3.37 8.99 5.58
N ASN A 139 -3.46 9.12 4.27
CA ASN A 139 -2.53 8.65 3.25
C ASN A 139 -2.07 7.20 3.41
N VAL A 140 -2.98 6.32 3.84
CA VAL A 140 -2.67 4.90 4.08
C VAL A 140 -2.18 4.20 2.81
N PHE A 141 -2.69 4.61 1.65
CA PHE A 141 -2.33 4.04 0.35
C PHE A 141 -0.84 4.22 0.04
N ASP A 142 -0.30 5.43 0.19
CA ASP A 142 1.13 5.67 -0.09
C ASP A 142 2.04 4.97 0.91
N VAL A 143 1.66 4.96 2.20
CA VAL A 143 2.43 4.25 3.24
C VAL A 143 2.53 2.77 2.91
N PHE A 144 1.43 2.16 2.46
CA PHE A 144 1.41 0.77 2.04
C PHE A 144 2.37 0.50 0.87
N PHE A 145 2.32 1.30 -0.20
CA PHE A 145 3.20 1.11 -1.36
C PHE A 145 4.67 1.42 -1.09
N LYS A 146 4.98 2.37 -0.22
CA LYS A 146 6.35 2.57 0.28
C LYS A 146 6.83 1.33 1.03
N GLY A 147 5.98 0.75 1.87
CA GLY A 147 6.24 -0.50 2.56
C GLY A 147 6.55 -1.66 1.62
N LEU A 148 5.71 -1.86 0.61
CA LEU A 148 5.95 -2.88 -0.41
C LEU A 148 7.27 -2.64 -1.16
N ASN A 149 7.57 -1.41 -1.55
CA ASN A 149 8.85 -1.07 -2.18
C ASN A 149 10.05 -1.48 -1.32
N ILE A 150 10.01 -1.21 -0.02
CA ILE A 150 11.09 -1.59 0.89
C ILE A 150 11.16 -3.11 1.03
N LEU A 151 10.03 -3.78 1.27
CA LEU A 151 9.97 -5.23 1.44
C LEU A 151 10.51 -5.97 0.20
N PHE A 152 10.11 -5.55 -1.00
CA PHE A 152 10.49 -6.20 -2.25
C PHE A 152 11.82 -5.71 -2.84
N SER A 153 12.46 -4.68 -2.26
CA SER A 153 13.78 -4.22 -2.73
C SER A 153 14.90 -5.24 -2.53
N SER A 154 14.79 -6.06 -1.49
CA SER A 154 15.72 -7.15 -1.15
C SER A 154 14.94 -8.24 -0.40
N LEU A 155 14.31 -9.13 -1.16
CA LEU A 155 13.46 -10.19 -0.62
C LEU A 155 14.20 -11.53 -0.76
N MET A 156 14.42 -12.20 0.36
CA MET A 156 14.99 -13.56 0.37
C MET A 156 13.85 -14.55 0.20
N ILE A 157 13.92 -15.38 -0.84
CA ILE A 157 12.93 -16.43 -1.11
C ILE A 157 13.58 -17.82 -1.14
N PRO A 158 12.87 -18.88 -0.75
CA PRO A 158 13.40 -20.24 -0.85
C PRO A 158 13.74 -20.63 -2.29
N ASN A 159 14.93 -21.20 -2.51
CA ASN A 159 15.28 -21.73 -3.82
C ASN A 159 14.64 -23.10 -4.04
N ILE A 160 13.60 -23.18 -4.88
CA ILE A 160 12.89 -24.45 -5.14
C ILE A 160 13.80 -25.52 -5.75
N LYS A 161 14.87 -25.15 -6.46
CA LYS A 161 15.85 -26.12 -7.00
C LYS A 161 16.78 -26.67 -5.92
N ASN A 162 16.97 -25.93 -4.83
CA ASN A 162 17.82 -26.31 -3.71
C ASN A 162 17.31 -25.64 -2.42
N LEU A 163 16.37 -26.30 -1.73
CA LEU A 163 15.71 -25.75 -0.52
C LEU A 163 16.65 -25.50 0.68
N LYS A 164 17.95 -25.76 0.56
CA LYS A 164 18.95 -25.44 1.58
C LYS A 164 19.47 -24.01 1.46
N GLU A 165 19.12 -23.32 0.38
CA GLU A 165 19.61 -21.99 0.05
C GLU A 165 18.43 -21.07 -0.24
N ASP A 166 18.57 -19.83 0.18
CA ASP A 166 17.68 -18.75 -0.23
C ASP A 166 18.32 -17.99 -1.39
N ILE A 167 17.48 -17.42 -2.25
CA ILE A 167 17.90 -16.50 -3.30
C ILE A 167 17.34 -15.11 -3.00
N GLU A 168 18.19 -14.12 -3.21
CA GLU A 168 17.77 -12.72 -3.13
C GLU A 168 17.11 -12.32 -4.43
N ILE A 169 15.90 -11.78 -4.34
CA ILE A 169 15.17 -11.18 -5.45
C ILE A 169 14.89 -9.71 -5.14
N SER A 170 14.93 -8.89 -6.18
CA SER A 170 14.62 -7.46 -6.09
C SER A 170 13.54 -7.13 -7.09
N TYR A 171 12.53 -6.41 -6.62
CA TYR A 171 11.42 -5.93 -7.44
C TYR A 171 11.05 -4.52 -7.01
N SER A 172 11.08 -3.59 -7.97
CA SER A 172 10.58 -2.25 -7.76
C SER A 172 9.07 -2.26 -7.97
N THR A 173 8.32 -1.98 -6.91
CA THR A 173 6.88 -1.73 -7.03
C THR A 173 6.65 -0.31 -7.55
N PRO A 174 5.44 0.02 -8.01
CA PRO A 174 5.11 1.39 -8.44
C PRO A 174 5.29 2.41 -7.32
N MET A 175 5.62 3.64 -7.70
CA MET A 175 5.63 4.77 -6.77
C MET A 175 4.26 5.42 -6.76
N THR A 176 3.75 5.73 -5.57
CA THR A 176 2.43 6.35 -5.41
C THR A 176 2.56 7.71 -4.73
N ARG A 177 1.66 8.62 -5.11
CA ARG A 177 1.48 9.93 -4.48
C ARG A 177 0.00 10.25 -4.36
N ALA A 178 -0.47 10.50 -3.16
CA ALA A 178 -1.84 10.91 -2.88
C ALA A 178 -1.96 12.43 -2.76
N TYR A 179 -2.97 12.98 -3.43
CA TYR A 179 -3.31 14.39 -3.40
C TYR A 179 -4.76 14.58 -2.97
N ALA A 180 -5.00 15.33 -1.90
CA ALA A 180 -6.34 15.78 -1.53
C ALA A 180 -6.66 17.09 -2.27
N ILE A 181 -7.85 17.16 -2.87
CA ILE A 181 -8.38 18.37 -3.51
C ILE A 181 -9.46 18.96 -2.60
N ILE A 182 -9.17 20.12 -2.02
CA ILE A 182 -10.08 20.87 -1.15
C ILE A 182 -10.37 22.22 -1.81
N ASN A 183 -11.60 22.37 -2.31
CA ASN A 183 -12.01 23.45 -3.20
C ASN A 183 -11.10 23.51 -4.44
N ASP A 184 -10.34 24.60 -4.60
CA ASP A 184 -9.38 24.79 -5.69
C ASP A 184 -7.91 24.56 -5.25
N THR A 185 -7.68 24.11 -4.01
CA THR A 185 -6.35 23.85 -3.43
C THR A 185 -6.02 22.36 -3.48
N ILE A 186 -4.78 22.05 -3.90
CA ILE A 186 -4.22 20.70 -3.95
C ILE A 186 -3.25 20.53 -2.79
N ILE A 187 -3.39 19.43 -2.03
CA ILE A 187 -2.52 19.08 -0.90
C ILE A 187 -1.92 17.71 -1.12
N TYR A 188 -0.59 17.62 -1.09
CA TYR A 188 0.15 16.37 -1.09
C TYR A 188 0.25 15.78 0.32
N ASP A 189 0.17 14.45 0.40
CA ASP A 189 0.22 13.68 1.65
C ASP A 189 -0.79 14.17 2.70
N PRO A 190 -2.11 13.97 2.45
CA PRO A 190 -3.15 14.46 3.32
C PRO A 190 -3.22 13.68 4.65
N THR A 191 -3.53 14.40 5.72
CA THR A 191 -3.97 13.83 7.00
C THR A 191 -5.40 13.29 6.88
N LEU A 192 -5.85 12.45 7.83
CA LEU A 192 -7.20 11.90 7.81
C LEU A 192 -8.27 13.00 7.81
N LEU A 193 -8.03 14.10 8.53
CA LEU A 193 -8.96 15.22 8.55
C LEU A 193 -9.03 15.95 7.20
N GLU A 194 -7.89 16.08 6.52
CA GLU A 194 -7.81 16.64 5.16
C GLU A 194 -8.49 15.72 4.14
N GLU A 195 -8.32 14.39 4.24
CA GLU A 195 -9.04 13.42 3.42
C GLU A 195 -10.56 13.55 3.59
N VAL A 196 -11.04 13.60 4.84
CA VAL A 196 -12.47 13.75 5.15
C VAL A 196 -13.03 15.10 4.68
N ALA A 197 -12.22 16.17 4.73
CA ALA A 197 -12.62 17.49 4.27
C ALA A 197 -12.54 17.65 2.74
N SER A 198 -11.85 16.74 2.05
CA SER A 198 -11.61 16.83 0.61
C SER A 198 -12.88 16.65 -0.22
N ASN A 199 -12.90 17.32 -1.38
CA ASN A 199 -13.86 17.01 -2.42
C ASN A 199 -13.52 15.68 -3.10
N ALA A 200 -12.22 15.45 -3.30
CA ALA A 200 -11.70 14.24 -3.90
C ALA A 200 -10.27 13.95 -3.46
N ILE A 201 -9.89 12.69 -3.55
CA ILE A 201 -8.51 12.22 -3.40
C ILE A 201 -8.04 11.67 -4.74
N LEU A 202 -6.85 12.07 -5.16
CA LEU A 202 -6.21 11.61 -6.38
C LEU A 202 -4.97 10.81 -6.02
N HIS A 203 -4.99 9.50 -6.27
CA HIS A 203 -3.80 8.66 -6.17
C HIS A 203 -3.14 8.58 -7.54
N VAL A 204 -1.94 9.13 -7.65
CA VAL A 204 -1.11 9.02 -8.83
C VAL A 204 -0.14 7.87 -8.63
N ILE A 205 -0.16 6.91 -9.55
CA ILE A 205 0.67 5.70 -9.49
C ILE A 205 1.56 5.71 -10.71
N THR A 206 2.88 5.64 -10.50
CA THR A 206 3.88 5.66 -11.57
C THR A 206 4.64 4.36 -11.62
N SER A 207 4.66 3.72 -12.80
CA SER A 207 5.30 2.43 -13.03
C SER A 207 5.80 2.34 -14.47
N ASN A 208 7.07 1.99 -14.70
CA ASN A 208 7.61 1.69 -16.03
C ASN A 208 7.24 2.73 -17.12
N ALA A 209 7.36 4.03 -16.79
CA ALA A 209 6.98 5.16 -17.64
C ALA A 209 5.47 5.30 -17.97
N ALA A 210 4.62 4.48 -17.35
CA ALA A 210 3.17 4.66 -17.34
C ALA A 210 2.74 5.41 -16.06
N ILE A 211 1.72 6.24 -16.21
CA ILE A 211 1.04 6.92 -15.11
C ILE A 211 -0.39 6.40 -15.07
N HIS A 212 -0.77 5.86 -13.92
CA HIS A 212 -2.11 5.44 -13.58
C HIS A 212 -2.67 6.39 -12.52
N THR A 213 -3.98 6.54 -12.49
CA THR A 213 -4.62 7.49 -11.58
C THR A 213 -5.94 6.95 -11.10
N ILE A 214 -6.11 6.96 -9.78
CA ILE A 214 -7.37 6.65 -9.12
C ILE A 214 -7.93 7.96 -8.58
N VAL A 215 -9.21 8.21 -8.85
CA VAL A 215 -9.94 9.38 -8.33
C VAL A 215 -11.02 8.87 -7.39
N GLU A 216 -11.03 9.38 -6.17
CA GLU A 216 -12.03 9.07 -5.16
C GLU A 216 -12.82 10.32 -4.78
N GLY A 217 -14.08 10.15 -4.40
CA GLY A 217 -14.93 11.26 -3.95
C GLY A 217 -15.77 11.89 -5.06
N ARG A 218 -15.91 13.21 -5.02
CA ARG A 218 -16.81 13.98 -5.89
C ARG A 218 -16.14 14.28 -7.24
N PRO A 219 -16.92 14.55 -8.30
CA PRO A 219 -16.37 15.00 -9.58
C PRO A 219 -15.48 16.24 -9.41
N ILE A 220 -14.27 16.16 -9.93
CA ILE A 220 -13.29 17.24 -9.96
C ILE A 220 -13.20 17.85 -11.36
N LYS A 221 -12.83 19.13 -11.43
CA LYS A 221 -12.57 19.80 -12.71
C LYS A 221 -11.33 19.18 -13.36
N PHE A 222 -11.40 18.96 -14.67
CA PHE A 222 -10.28 18.40 -15.43
C PHE A 222 -9.00 19.22 -15.30
N ASP A 223 -9.10 20.54 -15.26
CA ASP A 223 -7.93 21.43 -15.10
C ASP A 223 -7.17 21.16 -13.79
N LYS A 224 -7.87 20.78 -12.71
CA LYS A 224 -7.23 20.42 -11.43
C LYS A 224 -6.46 19.11 -11.51
N ILE A 225 -6.94 18.16 -12.32
CA ILE A 225 -6.20 16.93 -12.61
C ILE A 225 -4.90 17.28 -13.36
N CYS A 226 -4.97 18.16 -14.36
CA CYS A 226 -3.79 18.63 -15.10
C CYS A 226 -2.78 19.35 -14.19
N GLU A 227 -3.24 20.17 -13.25
CA GLU A 227 -2.39 20.82 -12.25
C GLU A 227 -1.63 19.77 -11.41
N VAL A 228 -2.29 18.70 -10.94
CA VAL A 228 -1.59 17.62 -10.21
C VAL A 228 -0.50 16.98 -11.07
N PHE A 229 -0.76 16.70 -12.34
CA PHE A 229 0.26 16.14 -13.23
C PHE A 229 1.45 17.07 -13.46
N GLN A 230 1.26 18.39 -13.41
CA GLN A 230 2.35 19.36 -13.48
C GLN A 230 3.25 19.32 -12.24
N LEU A 231 2.71 18.97 -11.07
CA LEU A 231 3.48 18.81 -9.83
C LEU A 231 4.37 17.55 -9.83
N LEU A 232 4.22 16.67 -10.82
CA LEU A 232 5.06 15.47 -10.97
C LEU A 232 6.30 15.71 -11.82
N ALA A 233 6.34 16.79 -12.59
CA ALA A 233 7.42 17.14 -13.53
C ALA A 233 8.58 17.85 -12.82
#